data_AF-A0A1H3BSG1-F1
#
_entry.id   AF-A0A1H3BSG1-F1
#
_cell.length_a   1.000
_cell.length_b   1.000
_cell.length_c   1.000
_cell.angle_alpha   90.00
_cell.angle_beta   90.00
_cell.angle_gamma   90.00
#
_symmetry.space_group_name_H-M   'P 1'
#
loop_
_entity.id
_entity.type
_entity.pdbx_description
1 polymer ?
#
loop_
_entity_poly.entity_id
_entity_poly.type
_entity_poly.pdbx_seq_one_letter_code
_entity_poly.pdbx_strand_id
1 'polypeptide(L)'
;MTHDSLTWAKWWACPWLDSPHDWPPFTPSLPYSKTLCQSQHAAMATSLGIDPCLPVEPSAALLQLVLEPAQRRDLILALVGGVYQIKTPTPLSQDLQLWCVRLSKALMPNTLQISTEDPLHYLRAWVEPSVWQRLRLSFDRHRVLALEQTPQLGDTHDKLETIWKAAIWRTGASHNEPVFSFAEESQDDAVQTHD
;
A
#
# COMPACT_ATOMS: atom_id res chain seq x y z
N MET A 1 -4.40 21.36 -14.44
CA MET A 1 -4.23 20.40 -13.32
C MET A 1 -5.01 19.15 -13.68
N THR A 2 -4.33 18.02 -13.86
CA THR A 2 -4.99 16.72 -13.99
C THR A 2 -5.65 16.36 -12.66
N HIS A 3 -6.69 15.52 -12.69
CA HIS A 3 -7.40 15.07 -11.48
C HIS A 3 -6.41 14.51 -10.43
N ASP A 4 -5.42 13.77 -10.91
CA ASP A 4 -4.34 13.14 -10.14
C ASP A 4 -3.49 14.16 -9.36
N SER A 5 -3.13 15.30 -9.97
CA SER A 5 -2.35 16.33 -9.29
C SER A 5 -3.12 16.99 -8.14
N LEU A 6 -4.43 17.18 -8.31
CA LEU A 6 -5.28 17.75 -7.26
C LEU A 6 -5.44 16.76 -6.10
N THR A 7 -5.66 15.49 -6.43
CA THR A 7 -5.81 14.42 -5.44
C THR A 7 -4.52 14.22 -4.65
N TRP A 8 -3.35 14.24 -5.31
CA TRP A 8 -2.04 14.26 -4.66
C TRP A 8 -1.89 15.46 -3.71
N ALA A 9 -2.20 16.68 -4.17
CA ALA A 9 -2.05 17.88 -3.36
C ALA A 9 -2.95 17.86 -2.10
N LYS A 10 -4.18 17.34 -2.23
CA LYS A 10 -5.10 17.18 -1.09
C LYS A 10 -4.54 16.19 -0.07
N TRP A 11 -4.08 15.03 -0.54
CA TRP A 11 -3.43 14.05 0.33
C TRP A 11 -2.18 14.62 0.98
N TRP A 12 -1.34 15.36 0.23
CA TRP A 12 -0.11 15.95 0.75
C TRP A 12 -0.35 16.96 1.88
N ALA A 13 -1.39 17.78 1.73
CA ALA A 13 -1.73 18.82 2.69
C ALA A 13 -2.38 18.25 3.96
N CYS A 14 -3.21 17.21 3.81
CA CYS A 14 -4.02 16.65 4.89
C CYS A 14 -4.00 15.10 4.89
N PRO A 15 -2.83 14.44 5.02
CA PRO A 15 -2.70 12.99 4.88
C PRO A 15 -3.44 12.19 5.96
N TRP A 16 -3.72 12.82 7.10
CA TRP A 16 -4.44 12.22 8.21
C TRP A 16 -5.94 12.04 7.94
N LEU A 17 -6.54 12.72 6.96
CA LEU A 17 -7.99 12.64 6.74
C LEU A 17 -8.49 11.26 6.32
N ASP A 18 -7.64 10.53 5.61
CA ASP A 18 -7.89 9.17 5.11
C ASP A 18 -7.19 8.10 5.97
N SER A 19 -6.59 8.51 7.10
CA SER A 19 -6.00 7.56 8.04
C SER A 19 -7.08 6.81 8.83
N PRO A 20 -7.04 5.48 8.85
CA PRO A 20 -7.91 4.68 9.71
C PRO A 20 -7.40 4.61 11.16
N HIS A 21 -6.22 5.15 11.46
CA HIS A 21 -5.55 5.01 12.75
C HIS A 21 -5.54 6.33 13.54
N ASP A 22 -5.61 6.22 14.85
CA ASP A 22 -5.49 7.36 15.75
C ASP A 22 -4.02 7.81 15.88
N TRP A 23 -3.78 9.10 15.65
CA TRP A 23 -2.47 9.74 15.71
C TRP A 23 -2.57 11.03 16.51
N PRO A 24 -2.37 11.00 17.85
CA PRO A 24 -2.51 12.19 18.68
C PRO A 24 -1.69 13.38 18.14
N PRO A 25 -2.27 14.60 18.10
CA PRO A 25 -3.57 15.00 18.67
C PRO A 25 -4.78 14.70 17.76
N PHE A 26 -4.59 14.11 16.59
CA PHE A 26 -5.65 13.75 15.66
C PHE A 26 -6.29 12.39 16.00
N THR A 27 -7.58 12.42 16.32
CA THR A 27 -8.41 11.23 16.48
C THR A 27 -9.53 11.26 15.42
N PRO A 28 -9.40 10.48 14.32
CA PRO A 28 -10.41 10.44 13.25
C PRO A 28 -11.80 9.99 13.74
N SER A 29 -11.86 9.29 14.87
CA SER A 29 -13.10 8.89 15.55
C SER A 29 -13.96 10.06 16.05
N LEU A 30 -13.41 11.27 16.18
CA LEU A 30 -14.14 12.47 16.64
C LEU A 30 -14.50 13.40 15.46
N PRO A 31 -15.79 13.63 15.12
CA PRO A 31 -16.19 14.38 13.92
C PRO A 31 -15.68 15.83 13.84
N TYR A 32 -15.60 16.53 14.98
CA TYR A 32 -15.10 17.92 15.05
C TYR A 32 -13.61 18.02 14.71
N SER A 33 -12.85 16.92 14.83
CA SER A 33 -11.42 16.90 14.54
C SER A 33 -11.15 17.17 13.05
N LYS A 34 -11.91 16.60 12.12
CA LYS A 34 -11.60 16.68 10.68
C LYS A 34 -11.63 18.11 10.12
N THR A 35 -12.69 18.88 10.37
CA THR A 35 -12.84 20.24 9.82
C THR A 35 -11.84 21.22 10.46
N LEU A 36 -11.58 21.06 11.76
CA LEU A 36 -10.58 21.85 12.46
C LEU A 36 -9.16 21.53 11.93
N CYS A 37 -8.85 20.25 11.75
CA CYS A 37 -7.56 19.81 11.21
C CYS A 37 -7.33 20.27 9.76
N GLN A 38 -8.39 20.42 8.97
CA GLN A 38 -8.31 20.99 7.62
C GLN A 38 -7.98 22.49 7.65
N SER A 39 -8.69 23.25 8.49
CA SER A 39 -8.46 24.71 8.59
C SER A 39 -7.11 25.05 9.23
N GLN A 40 -6.62 24.21 10.15
CA GLN A 40 -5.34 24.37 10.84
C GLN A 40 -4.28 23.37 10.37
N HIS A 41 -4.31 22.98 9.09
CA HIS A 41 -3.45 21.91 8.55
C HIS A 41 -1.96 22.12 8.81
N ALA A 42 -1.44 23.36 8.78
CA ALA A 42 -0.03 23.63 9.07
C ALA A 42 0.34 23.36 10.55
N ALA A 43 -0.52 23.77 11.49
CA ALA A 43 -0.31 23.49 12.91
C ALA A 43 -0.46 22.00 13.21
N MET A 44 -1.42 21.35 12.57
CA MET A 44 -1.63 19.90 12.66
C MET A 44 -0.41 19.12 12.14
N ALA A 45 0.08 19.46 10.94
CA ALA A 45 1.28 18.87 10.37
C ALA A 45 2.49 18.97 11.32
N THR A 46 2.70 20.16 11.89
CA THR A 46 3.76 20.38 12.88
C THR A 46 3.60 19.49 14.12
N SER A 47 2.37 19.39 14.65
CA SER A 47 2.09 18.54 15.82
C SER A 47 2.29 17.04 15.55
N LEU A 48 2.13 16.63 14.30
CA LEU A 48 2.38 15.28 13.81
C LEU A 48 3.83 15.06 13.37
N GLY A 49 4.74 16.01 13.59
CA GLY A 49 6.15 15.90 13.22
C GLY A 49 6.38 15.84 11.70
N ILE A 50 5.51 16.49 10.93
CA ILE A 50 5.68 16.65 9.48
C ILE A 50 6.36 18.00 9.24
N ASP A 51 7.49 17.98 8.55
CA ASP A 51 8.22 19.19 8.21
C ASP A 51 7.52 19.96 7.07
N PRO A 52 7.45 21.30 7.17
CA PRO A 52 6.89 22.12 6.11
C PRO A 52 7.78 22.06 4.87
N CYS A 53 7.26 21.47 3.80
CA CYS A 53 7.95 21.31 2.53
C CYS A 53 6.96 21.32 1.35
N LEU A 54 7.48 21.68 0.17
CA LEU A 54 6.72 21.64 -1.08
C LEU A 54 6.40 20.17 -1.45
N PRO A 55 5.24 19.90 -2.08
CA PRO A 55 4.91 18.58 -2.58
C PRO A 55 5.94 18.12 -3.60
N VAL A 56 6.53 16.96 -3.33
CA VAL A 56 7.38 16.25 -4.29
C VAL A 56 6.50 15.72 -5.42
N GLU A 57 7.03 15.66 -6.63
CA GLU A 57 6.34 15.04 -7.76
C GLU A 57 6.24 13.52 -7.56
N PRO A 58 5.02 12.94 -7.47
CA PRO A 58 4.89 11.53 -7.19
C PRO A 58 5.13 10.69 -8.45
N SER A 59 5.81 9.56 -8.31
CA SER A 59 5.77 8.53 -9.34
C SER A 59 4.35 7.95 -9.46
N ALA A 60 3.98 7.47 -10.64
CA ALA A 60 2.65 6.86 -10.85
C ALA A 60 2.37 5.72 -9.86
N ALA A 61 3.39 4.93 -9.52
CA ALA A 61 3.30 3.85 -8.54
C ALA A 61 3.05 4.37 -7.12
N LEU A 62 3.76 5.43 -6.71
CA LEU A 62 3.57 6.05 -5.40
C LEU A 62 2.16 6.65 -5.27
N LEU A 63 1.73 7.39 -6.30
CA LEU A 63 0.38 7.96 -6.33
C LEU A 63 -0.67 6.85 -6.20
N GLN A 64 -0.54 5.78 -6.97
CA GLN A 64 -1.48 4.66 -6.89
C GLN A 64 -1.51 4.07 -5.47
N LEU A 65 -0.35 3.73 -4.89
CA LEU A 65 -0.28 3.17 -3.53
C LEU A 65 -0.98 4.07 -2.50
N VAL A 66 -0.74 5.39 -2.57
CA VAL A 66 -1.28 6.38 -1.63
C VAL A 66 -2.80 6.47 -1.70
N LEU A 67 -3.38 6.30 -2.89
CA LEU A 67 -4.83 6.41 -3.11
C LEU A 67 -5.58 5.09 -2.93
N GLU A 68 -4.87 3.96 -2.80
CA GLU A 68 -5.51 2.68 -2.53
C GLU A 68 -6.15 2.65 -1.12
N PRO A 69 -7.31 1.97 -0.95
CA PRO A 69 -7.87 1.70 0.37
C PRO A 69 -6.89 0.97 1.30
N ALA A 70 -7.08 1.11 2.62
CA ALA A 70 -6.17 0.52 3.62
C ALA A 70 -5.95 -0.99 3.41
N GLN A 71 -7.03 -1.74 3.15
CA GLN A 71 -6.96 -3.20 2.92
C GLN A 71 -6.07 -3.55 1.72
N ARG A 72 -6.14 -2.76 0.65
CA ARG A 72 -5.33 -2.99 -0.55
C ARG A 72 -3.88 -2.57 -0.34
N ARG A 73 -3.63 -1.48 0.39
CA ARG A 73 -2.27 -1.10 0.81
C ARG A 73 -1.62 -2.19 1.66
N ASP A 74 -2.35 -2.77 2.61
CA ASP A 74 -1.88 -3.87 3.43
C ASP A 74 -1.56 -5.12 2.59
N LEU A 75 -2.39 -5.43 1.59
CA LEU A 75 -2.11 -6.52 0.65
C LEU A 75 -0.85 -6.25 -0.19
N ILE A 76 -0.69 -5.03 -0.71
CA ILE A 76 0.52 -4.65 -1.47
C ILE A 76 1.77 -4.78 -0.58
N LEU A 77 1.70 -4.29 0.67
CA LEU A 77 2.77 -4.45 1.66
C LEU A 77 3.09 -5.91 1.95
N ALA A 78 2.07 -6.75 2.11
CA ALA A 78 2.25 -8.18 2.35
C ALA A 78 2.92 -8.88 1.15
N LEU A 79 2.59 -8.48 -0.08
CA LEU A 79 3.26 -8.99 -1.28
C LEU A 79 4.74 -8.60 -1.33
N VAL A 80 5.06 -7.33 -1.08
CA VAL A 80 6.46 -6.86 -1.02
C VAL A 80 7.20 -7.63 0.09
N GLY A 81 6.62 -7.74 1.28
CA GLY A 81 7.18 -8.53 2.38
C GLY A 81 7.43 -9.99 2.00
N GLY A 82 6.47 -10.64 1.34
CA GLY A 82 6.59 -12.03 0.90
C GLY A 82 7.68 -12.28 -0.14
N VAL A 83 8.02 -11.28 -0.96
CA VAL A 83 9.16 -11.36 -1.90
C VAL A 83 10.49 -11.42 -1.16
N TYR A 84 10.62 -10.67 -0.06
CA TYR A 84 11.85 -10.64 0.75
C TYR A 84 11.90 -11.75 1.82
N GLN A 85 10.75 -12.17 2.35
CA GLN A 85 10.62 -13.13 3.45
C GLN A 85 10.01 -14.47 2.98
N ILE A 86 10.62 -15.10 1.96
CA ILE A 86 10.09 -16.35 1.36
C ILE A 86 9.89 -17.49 2.38
N LYS A 87 10.67 -17.50 3.46
CA LYS A 87 10.68 -18.57 4.46
C LYS A 87 9.73 -18.34 5.63
N THR A 88 9.13 -17.14 5.76
CA THR A 88 8.19 -16.86 6.84
C THR A 88 6.77 -17.20 6.38
N PRO A 89 5.95 -17.79 7.26
CA PRO A 89 4.55 -18.02 6.96
C PRO A 89 3.87 -16.65 6.81
N THR A 90 3.43 -16.34 5.59
CA THR A 90 2.65 -15.14 5.29
C THR A 90 1.18 -15.51 5.14
N PRO A 91 0.23 -14.64 5.55
CA PRO A 91 -1.21 -14.89 5.44
C PRO A 91 -1.73 -14.77 3.99
N LEU A 92 -0.84 -14.87 2.99
CA LEU A 92 -1.17 -14.77 1.58
C LEU A 92 -1.72 -16.10 1.05
N SER A 93 -2.59 -16.04 0.04
CA SER A 93 -3.04 -17.23 -0.69
C SER A 93 -1.86 -17.93 -1.38
N GLN A 94 -2.02 -19.23 -1.66
CA GLN A 94 -0.98 -20.05 -2.29
C GLN A 94 -0.49 -19.45 -3.62
N ASP A 95 -1.38 -18.88 -4.43
CA ASP A 95 -1.03 -18.26 -5.71
C ASP A 95 -0.16 -17.02 -5.53
N LEU A 96 -0.46 -16.20 -4.52
CA LEU A 96 0.32 -15.00 -4.20
C LEU A 96 1.67 -15.38 -3.60
N GLN A 97 1.73 -16.41 -2.76
CA GLN A 97 2.99 -16.95 -2.26
C GLN A 97 3.89 -17.46 -3.40
N LEU A 98 3.32 -18.22 -4.35
CA LEU A 98 4.07 -18.70 -5.50
C LEU A 98 4.57 -17.54 -6.39
N TRP A 99 3.76 -16.50 -6.55
CA TRP A 99 4.16 -15.28 -7.24
C TRP A 99 5.35 -14.60 -6.54
N CYS A 100 5.32 -14.46 -5.21
CA CYS A 100 6.44 -13.92 -4.43
C CYS A 100 7.73 -14.73 -4.62
N VAL A 101 7.64 -16.07 -4.61
CA VAL A 101 8.78 -16.97 -4.85
C VAL A 101 9.35 -16.82 -6.26
N ARG A 102 8.48 -16.67 -7.27
CA ARG A 102 8.93 -16.48 -8.66
C ARG A 102 9.60 -15.11 -8.84
N LEU A 103 8.99 -14.07 -8.29
CA LEU A 103 9.49 -12.70 -8.41
C LEU A 103 10.82 -12.52 -7.68
N SER A 104 10.96 -13.07 -6.48
CA SER A 104 12.22 -13.04 -5.74
C SER A 104 13.36 -13.72 -6.50
N LYS A 105 13.12 -14.90 -7.11
CA LYS A 105 14.13 -15.57 -7.96
C LYS A 105 14.54 -14.75 -9.18
N ALA A 106 13.64 -13.94 -9.74
CA ALA A 106 13.91 -13.12 -10.91
C ALA A 106 14.65 -11.81 -10.57
N LEU A 107 14.30 -11.17 -9.46
CA LEU A 107 14.79 -9.83 -9.11
C LEU A 107 15.94 -9.82 -8.09
N MET A 108 16.15 -10.91 -7.35
CA MET A 108 17.13 -10.95 -6.25
C MET A 108 18.25 -11.95 -6.56
N PRO A 109 19.39 -11.51 -7.12
CA PRO A 109 20.63 -12.29 -6.99
C PRO A 109 21.01 -12.34 -5.50
N ASN A 110 21.47 -13.50 -5.00
CA ASN A 110 21.79 -13.95 -3.62
C ASN A 110 22.41 -12.96 -2.58
N THR A 111 22.56 -11.67 -2.87
CA THR A 111 23.28 -10.64 -2.13
C THR A 111 22.40 -9.72 -1.26
N LEU A 112 21.08 -9.74 -1.41
CA LEU A 112 20.17 -8.86 -0.66
C LEU A 112 19.23 -9.62 0.27
N GLN A 113 19.76 -10.51 1.11
CA GLN A 113 19.02 -11.02 2.26
C GLN A 113 19.03 -9.97 3.39
N ILE A 114 18.51 -8.77 3.12
CA ILE A 114 18.17 -7.84 4.18
C ILE A 114 16.79 -8.28 4.67
N SER A 115 16.77 -9.29 5.54
CA SER A 115 15.53 -9.78 6.12
C SER A 115 15.16 -8.89 7.31
N THR A 116 14.40 -7.82 7.08
CA THR A 116 13.69 -7.12 8.16
C THR A 116 12.39 -7.86 8.45
N GLU A 117 12.01 -7.95 9.72
CA GLU A 117 10.77 -8.63 10.13
C GLU A 117 9.51 -7.89 9.65
N ASP A 118 9.57 -6.56 9.55
CA ASP A 118 8.45 -5.74 9.12
C ASP A 118 8.63 -5.23 7.66
N PRO A 119 7.67 -5.48 6.74
CA PRO A 119 7.72 -4.98 5.38
C PRO A 119 7.65 -3.45 5.25
N LEU A 120 7.23 -2.73 6.29
CA LEU A 120 7.24 -1.26 6.29
C LEU A 120 8.65 -0.69 6.14
N HIS A 121 9.72 -1.44 6.47
CA HIS A 121 11.09 -0.97 6.24
C HIS A 121 11.38 -0.77 4.75
N TYR A 122 10.85 -1.66 3.90
CA TYR A 122 10.98 -1.54 2.44
C TYR A 122 10.18 -0.36 1.89
N LEU A 123 9.06 -0.01 2.55
CA LEU A 123 8.27 1.17 2.18
C LEU A 123 9.02 2.45 2.55
N ARG A 124 9.53 2.53 3.78
CA ARG A 124 10.34 3.67 4.25
C ARG A 124 11.61 3.86 3.42
N ALA A 125 12.23 2.78 2.95
CA ALA A 125 13.41 2.84 2.09
C ALA A 125 13.12 3.22 0.63
N TRP A 126 11.88 3.01 0.16
CA TRP A 126 11.48 3.34 -1.20
C TRP A 126 11.06 4.80 -1.36
N VAL A 127 10.42 5.39 -0.35
CA VAL A 127 9.86 6.73 -0.47
C VAL A 127 10.80 7.79 0.12
N GLU A 128 10.74 9.00 -0.44
CA GLU A 128 11.42 10.17 0.11
C GLU A 128 11.02 10.42 1.58
N PRO A 129 11.92 10.95 2.44
CA PRO A 129 11.62 11.19 3.85
C PRO A 129 10.36 12.05 4.07
N SER A 130 10.15 13.07 3.25
CA SER A 130 8.97 13.95 3.31
C SER A 130 7.65 13.22 2.94
N VAL A 131 7.73 12.22 2.06
CA VAL A 131 6.60 11.34 1.72
C VAL A 131 6.34 10.39 2.89
N TRP A 132 7.40 9.79 3.46
CA TRP A 132 7.28 8.88 4.61
C TRP A 132 6.59 9.54 5.80
N GLN A 133 6.97 10.77 6.18
CA GLN A 133 6.36 11.51 7.29
C GLN A 133 4.83 11.60 7.21
N ARG A 134 4.27 11.59 6.00
CA ARG A 134 2.83 11.66 5.71
C ARG A 134 2.23 10.27 5.57
N LEU A 135 2.88 9.40 4.80
CA LEU A 135 2.42 8.04 4.52
C LEU A 135 2.35 7.17 5.77
N ARG A 136 3.28 7.36 6.72
CA ARG A 136 3.32 6.63 7.98
C ARG A 136 2.01 6.75 8.78
N LEU A 137 1.28 7.86 8.63
CA LEU A 137 0.01 8.08 9.31
C LEU A 137 -1.07 7.09 8.87
N SER A 138 -0.90 6.43 7.73
CA SER A 138 -1.80 5.41 7.22
C SER A 138 -1.66 4.05 7.90
N PHE A 139 -0.67 3.89 8.78
CA PHE A 139 -0.41 2.64 9.50
C PHE A 139 -0.57 2.83 11.01
N ASP A 140 -0.63 1.71 11.72
CA ASP A 140 -0.67 1.70 13.17
C ASP A 140 0.52 2.46 13.77
N ARG A 141 0.22 3.38 14.69
CA ARG A 141 1.20 4.27 15.29
C ARG A 141 2.27 3.52 16.07
N HIS A 142 1.90 2.48 16.81
CA HIS A 142 2.88 1.74 17.63
C HIS A 142 3.86 0.99 16.74
N ARG A 143 3.36 0.37 15.67
CA ARG A 143 4.17 -0.29 14.65
C ARG A 143 5.16 0.68 13.98
N VAL A 144 4.68 1.86 13.55
CA VAL A 144 5.54 2.89 12.94
C VAL A 144 6.61 3.39 13.90
N LEU A 145 6.25 3.70 15.14
CA LEU A 145 7.21 4.22 16.12
C LEU A 145 8.31 3.21 16.44
N ALA A 146 7.98 1.92 16.55
CA ALA A 146 8.96 0.86 16.74
C ALA A 146 9.92 0.76 15.54
N LEU A 147 9.38 0.88 14.32
CA LEU A 147 10.16 0.89 13.08
C LEU A 147 11.07 2.12 12.98
N GLU A 148 10.61 3.29 13.38
CA GLU A 148 11.40 4.53 13.31
C GLU A 148 12.62 4.53 14.24
N GLN A 149 12.62 3.68 15.28
CA GLN A 149 13.82 3.44 16.12
C GLN A 149 14.93 2.66 15.41
N THR A 150 14.60 1.97 14.32
CA THR A 150 15.57 1.20 13.55
C THR A 150 16.22 2.05 12.46
N PRO A 151 17.50 1.79 12.12
CA PRO A 151 18.16 2.42 10.99
C PRO A 151 17.41 2.14 9.67
N GLN A 152 17.33 3.15 8.81
CA GLN A 152 16.77 2.99 7.47
C GLN A 152 17.65 2.06 6.63
N LEU A 153 17.01 1.26 5.77
CA LEU A 153 17.74 0.42 4.81
C LEU A 153 18.48 1.30 3.80
N GLY A 154 19.70 0.91 3.43
CA GLY A 154 20.50 1.65 2.46
C GLY A 154 19.90 1.66 1.04
N ASP A 155 20.48 2.50 0.18
CA ASP A 155 19.99 2.81 -1.18
C ASP A 155 19.69 1.57 -2.01
N THR A 156 18.42 1.18 -2.01
CA THR A 156 17.86 0.07 -2.79
C THR A 156 16.68 0.55 -3.64
N HIS A 157 16.59 1.87 -3.86
CA HIS A 157 15.44 2.55 -4.46
C HIS A 157 14.99 1.94 -5.79
N ASP A 158 15.89 1.75 -6.77
CA ASP A 158 15.52 1.24 -8.11
C ASP A 158 14.95 -0.19 -8.08
N LYS A 159 15.52 -1.04 -7.20
CA LYS A 159 15.05 -2.42 -7.03
C LYS A 159 13.70 -2.44 -6.33
N LEU A 160 13.56 -1.63 -5.27
CA LEU A 160 12.32 -1.47 -4.56
C LEU A 160 11.23 -0.94 -5.48
N GLU A 161 11.51 0.07 -6.31
CA GLU A 161 10.55 0.65 -7.25
C GLU A 161 9.97 -0.41 -8.20
N THR A 162 10.82 -1.31 -8.71
CA THR A 162 10.39 -2.41 -9.58
C THR A 162 9.45 -3.37 -8.83
N ILE A 163 9.78 -3.74 -7.59
CA ILE A 163 8.97 -4.65 -6.77
C ILE A 163 7.64 -3.99 -6.38
N TRP A 164 7.64 -2.72 -5.98
CA TRP A 164 6.45 -1.95 -5.66
C TRP A 164 5.52 -1.85 -6.87
N LYS A 165 6.03 -1.49 -8.05
CA LYS A 165 5.25 -1.48 -9.31
C LYS A 165 4.63 -2.84 -9.60
N ALA A 166 5.40 -3.93 -9.47
CA ALA A 166 4.92 -5.28 -9.71
C ALA A 166 3.81 -5.68 -8.71
N ALA A 167 3.96 -5.38 -7.42
CA ALA A 167 2.98 -5.67 -6.40
C ALA A 167 1.68 -4.87 -6.59
N ILE A 168 1.79 -3.57 -6.88
CA ILE A 168 0.66 -2.70 -7.18
C ILE A 168 -0.12 -3.22 -8.40
N TRP A 169 0.59 -3.55 -9.48
CA TRP A 169 -0.03 -4.13 -10.68
C TRP A 169 -0.72 -5.47 -10.37
N ARG A 170 -0.07 -6.35 -9.60
CA ARG A 170 -0.63 -7.65 -9.24
C ARG A 170 -1.96 -7.53 -8.49
N THR A 171 -2.06 -6.61 -7.53
CA THR A 171 -3.32 -6.38 -6.80
C THR A 171 -4.40 -5.71 -7.66
N GLY A 172 -4.03 -4.93 -8.68
CA GLY A 172 -4.97 -4.33 -9.62
C GLY A 172 -5.50 -5.32 -10.66
N ALA A 173 -4.65 -6.22 -11.14
CA ALA A 173 -5.04 -7.27 -12.08
C ALA A 173 -6.04 -8.25 -11.46
N SER A 174 -5.95 -8.52 -10.16
CA SER A 174 -6.88 -9.40 -9.42
C SER A 174 -8.33 -8.90 -9.38
N HIS A 175 -8.58 -7.61 -9.64
CA HIS A 175 -9.94 -7.06 -9.73
C HIS A 175 -10.50 -7.13 -11.16
N ASN A 176 -9.66 -7.41 -12.15
CA ASN A 176 -10.02 -7.39 -13.56
C ASN A 176 -10.05 -8.78 -14.19
N GLU A 177 -9.97 -9.85 -13.39
CA GLU A 177 -10.37 -11.16 -13.90
C GLU A 177 -11.89 -11.14 -14.08
N PRO A 178 -12.40 -11.24 -15.31
CA PRO A 178 -13.82 -11.48 -15.50
C PRO A 178 -14.13 -12.78 -14.75
N VAL A 179 -15.15 -12.73 -13.90
CA VAL A 179 -15.78 -13.94 -13.38
C VAL A 179 -16.22 -14.72 -14.60
N PHE A 180 -15.43 -15.71 -15.02
CA PHE A 180 -15.86 -16.70 -15.97
C PHE A 180 -16.93 -17.51 -15.26
N SER A 181 -18.16 -17.02 -15.37
CA SER A 181 -19.37 -17.81 -15.15
C SER A 181 -19.26 -18.99 -16.10
N PHE A 182 -19.02 -20.18 -15.55
CA PHE A 182 -19.36 -21.42 -16.21
C PHE A 182 -20.87 -21.39 -16.39
N ALA A 183 -21.32 -21.01 -17.58
CA ALA A 183 -22.65 -21.35 -18.02
C ALA A 183 -22.69 -22.88 -18.10
N GLU A 184 -23.49 -23.50 -17.22
CA GLU A 184 -23.88 -24.90 -17.34
C GLU A 184 -24.58 -25.08 -18.68
N GLU A 185 -23.83 -25.58 -19.66
CA GLU A 185 -24.40 -26.20 -20.84
C GLU A 185 -24.72 -27.65 -20.46
N SER A 186 -26.01 -27.92 -20.25
CA SER A 186 -26.56 -29.27 -20.32
C SER A 186 -27.88 -29.17 -21.05
N GLN A 187 -27.77 -29.32 -22.37
CA GLN A 187 -28.84 -29.46 -23.32
C GLN A 187 -28.95 -30.96 -23.66
N ASP A 188 -30.08 -31.58 -23.35
CA ASP A 188 -30.87 -32.47 -24.22
C ASP A 188 -31.86 -33.26 -23.33
N ASP A 189 -33.19 -33.17 -23.49
CA ASP A 189 -34.10 -33.44 -24.62
C ASP A 189 -34.89 -34.72 -24.30
N ALA A 190 -36.19 -34.58 -24.05
CA ALA A 190 -37.15 -35.68 -24.14
C ALA A 190 -38.55 -35.10 -24.28
N VAL A 191 -38.92 -34.86 -25.54
CA VAL A 191 -40.29 -34.79 -26.02
C VAL A 191 -41.04 -36.06 -25.58
N GLN A 192 -42.16 -35.92 -24.87
CA GLN A 192 -43.24 -36.90 -24.94
C GLN A 192 -44.61 -36.21 -24.87
N THR A 193 -45.32 -36.39 -25.98
CA THR A 193 -46.71 -36.07 -26.29
C THR A 193 -47.69 -36.66 -25.28
N HIS A 194 -48.78 -35.93 -24.99
CA HIS A 194 -49.99 -36.50 -24.39
C HIS A 194 -51.18 -36.21 -25.31
N ASP A 195 -51.94 -37.29 -25.54
CA ASP A 195 -53.29 -37.33 -26.15
C ASP A 195 -54.32 -36.46 -25.39
#